data_AF-A0A9P9PCY0-F1
#
_entry.id   AF-A0A9P9PCY0-F1
#
_cell.length_a   1.000
_cell.length_b   1.000
_cell.length_c   1.000
_cell.angle_alpha   90.00
_cell.angle_beta   90.00
_cell.angle_gamma   90.00
#
_symmetry.space_group_name_H-M   'P 1'
#
loop_
_entity.id
_entity.type
_entity.pdbx_description
1 polymer ?
#
loop_
_entity_poly.entity_id
_entity_poly.type
_entity_poly.pdbx_seq_one_letter_code
_entity_poly.pdbx_strand_id
1 'polypeptide(L)' 'MTTNHYALLSSRSPSDTESEPVAEYQEWPFQGFLKRVTIGNQMSYNLEFLLSHIPEYCT' A
#
# COMPACT_ATOMS: atom_id res chain seq x y z
N MET A 1 -16.50 31.69 -40.59
CA MET A 1 -17.46 30.62 -40.23
C MET A 1 -17.22 30.25 -38.78
N THR A 2 -18.25 30.42 -37.94
CA THR A 2 -18.24 30.30 -36.48
C THR A 2 -18.24 28.84 -36.01
N THR A 3 -17.64 28.58 -34.84
CA THR A 3 -17.97 27.59 -33.76
C THR A 3 -16.66 27.08 -33.12
N ASN A 4 -16.45 26.93 -31.81
CA ASN A 4 -17.26 27.15 -30.61
C ASN A 4 -16.31 27.49 -29.45
N HIS A 5 -16.85 28.29 -28.54
CA HIS A 5 -16.28 28.60 -27.24
C HIS A 5 -16.33 27.35 -26.32
N TYR A 6 -15.65 27.44 -25.17
CA TYR A 6 -15.70 26.52 -24.02
C TYR A 6 -14.80 25.29 -24.06
N ALA A 7 -13.50 25.51 -23.87
CA ALA A 7 -12.82 24.72 -22.85
C ALA A 7 -12.18 25.76 -21.93
N LEU A 8 -12.71 25.84 -20.70
CA LEU A 8 -12.12 26.61 -19.62
C LEU A 8 -10.62 26.25 -19.59
N LEU A 9 -9.79 27.14 -20.11
CA LEU A 9 -8.40 27.25 -19.72
C LEU A 9 -8.44 27.68 -18.26
N SER A 10 -8.77 26.72 -17.40
CA SER A 10 -8.52 26.81 -15.99
C SER A 10 -7.02 27.01 -15.91
N SER A 11 -6.66 28.26 -15.69
CA SER A 11 -5.34 28.73 -15.31
C SER A 11 -4.93 27.92 -14.08
N ARG A 12 -4.42 26.71 -14.31
CA ARG A 12 -3.77 25.94 -13.28
C ARG A 12 -2.43 26.63 -13.10
N SER A 13 -2.39 27.56 -12.14
CA SER A 13 -1.14 27.91 -11.49
C SER A 13 -0.38 26.60 -11.22
N PRO A 14 0.94 26.55 -11.40
CA PRO A 14 1.72 25.43 -10.88
C PRO A 14 1.56 25.50 -9.36
N SER A 15 0.51 24.86 -8.84
CA SER A 15 0.50 24.42 -7.49
C SER A 15 1.61 23.40 -7.48
N ASP A 16 2.76 23.78 -6.93
CA ASP A 16 3.81 22.87 -6.49
C ASP A 16 3.12 21.82 -5.64
N THR A 17 2.61 20.80 -6.32
CA THR A 17 2.11 19.59 -5.71
C THR A 17 3.41 18.87 -5.45
N GLU A 18 4.03 19.22 -4.32
CA GLU A 18 5.04 18.40 -3.67
C GLU A 18 4.43 17.01 -3.69
N SER A 19 4.89 16.20 -4.65
CA SER A 19 4.31 14.89 -4.87
C SER A 19 4.66 14.12 -3.62
N GLU A 20 3.67 13.80 -2.80
CA GLU A 20 3.90 12.90 -1.68
C GLU A 20 4.62 11.67 -2.23
N PRO A 21 5.70 11.24 -1.58
CA PRO A 21 6.46 10.11 -2.08
C PRO A 21 5.50 8.94 -2.22
N VAL A 22 5.29 8.50 -3.46
CA VAL A 22 4.46 7.34 -3.76
C VAL A 22 5.10 6.17 -3.03
N ALA A 23 4.47 5.69 -1.96
CA ALA A 23 4.96 4.54 -1.23
C ALA A 23 5.03 3.35 -2.20
N GLU A 24 6.24 2.87 -2.47
CA GLU A 24 6.45 1.72 -3.33
C GLU A 24 5.93 0.46 -2.62
N TYR A 25 5.19 -0.36 -3.38
CA TYR A 25 4.78 -1.68 -2.91
C TYR A 25 6.01 -2.57 -2.75
N GLN A 26 6.19 -3.15 -1.56
CA GLN A 26 7.31 -4.05 -1.26
C GLN A 26 6.78 -5.37 -0.71
N GLU A 27 7.28 -6.48 -1.26
CA GLU A 27 7.00 -7.84 -0.77
C GLU A 27 8.11 -8.29 0.17
N TRP A 28 7.73 -8.73 1.38
CA TRP A 28 8.68 -9.23 2.37
C TRP A 28 8.57 -10.73 2.55
N PRO A 29 9.67 -11.50 2.40
CA PRO A 29 9.66 -12.90 2.75
C PRO A 29 9.51 -13.05 4.27
N PHE A 30 8.42 -13.67 4.70
CA PHE A 30 8.19 -14.04 6.08
C PHE A 30 8.44 -15.53 6.28
N GLN A 31 9.02 -15.89 7.43
CA GLN A 31 9.15 -17.28 7.85
C GLN A 31 8.23 -17.50 9.05
N GLY A 32 7.39 -18.53 8.97
CA GLY A 32 6.40 -18.79 9.99
C GLY A 32 5.74 -20.15 9.84
N PHE A 33 4.74 -20.41 10.69
CA PHE A 33 3.94 -21.63 10.64
C PHE A 33 2.48 -21.32 10.96
N LEU A 34 1.59 -22.13 10.38
CA LEU A 34 0.18 -22.15 10.72
C LEU A 34 -0.05 -23.20 11.79
N LYS A 35 -0.49 -22.77 12.97
CA LYS A 35 -0.86 -23.64 14.08
C LYS A 35 -2.37 -23.81 14.14
N ARG A 36 -2.84 -25.03 13.89
CA ARG A 36 -4.24 -25.41 14.15
C ARG A 36 -4.33 -25.99 15.56
N VAL A 37 -5.28 -25.49 16.35
CA VAL A 37 -5.59 -26.01 17.68
C VAL A 37 -7.06 -26.42 17.71
N THR A 38 -7.35 -27.60 18.24
CA THR A 38 -8.72 -28.10 18.43
C THR A 38 -8.95 -28.34 19.92
N ILE A 39 -9.98 -27.71 20.48
CA ILE A 39 -10.40 -27.87 21.87
C ILE A 39 -11.89 -28.24 21.87
N GLY A 40 -12.19 -29.50 22.17
CA GLY A 40 -13.54 -30.04 22.00
C GLY A 40 -14.00 -29.92 20.54
N ASN A 41 -15.14 -29.26 20.32
CA ASN A 41 -15.69 -29.00 18.98
C ASN A 41 -15.23 -27.66 18.39
N GLN A 42 -14.44 -26.87 19.14
CA GLN A 42 -13.92 -25.60 18.66
C GLN A 42 -12.56 -25.79 18.00
N MET A 43 -12.40 -25.18 16.83
CA MET A 43 -11.13 -25.16 16.10
C MET A 43 -10.67 -23.72 15.95
N SER A 44 -9.41 -23.47 16.29
CA SER A 44 -8.75 -22.19 16.09
C SER A 44 -7.50 -22.35 15.22
N TYR A 45 -7.18 -21.29 14.50
CA TYR A 45 -5.99 -21.20 13.65
C TYR A 45 -5.21 -19.98 14.11
N ASN A 46 -3.94 -20.19 14.44
CA ASN A 46 -2.99 -19.14 14.74
C ASN A 46 -1.92 -19.14 13.67
N LEU A 47 -1.61 -17.97 13.14
CA LEU A 47 -0.57 -17.79 12.16
C LEU A 47 0.54 -16.98 12.82
N GLU A 48 1.69 -17.62 13.02
CA GLU A 48 2.85 -17.03 13.69
C GLU A 48 3.98 -16.90 12.67
N PHE A 49 4.53 -15.69 12.51
CA PHE A 49 5.60 -15.43 11.57
C PHE A 49 6.55 -14.35 12.09
N LEU A 50 7.80 -14.44 11.66
CA LEU A 50 8.82 -13.43 11.86
C LEU A 50 9.05 -12.72 10.53
N LEU A 51 9.11 -11.39 10.56
CA LEU A 51 9.66 -10.65 9.44
C LEU A 51 11.18 -10.82 9.44
N SER A 52 11.72 -11.26 8.31
CA SER A 52 13.15 -11.22 8.06
C SER A 52 13.61 -9.76 7.99
N HIS A 53 14.90 -9.52 8.25
CA HIS A 53 15.53 -8.19 8.29
C HIS A 53 14.91 -7.23 7.27
N ILE A 54 14.12 -6.27 7.76
CA ILE A 54 13.68 -5.13 6.94
C ILE A 54 14.95 -4.34 6.67
N PRO A 55 15.39 -4.17 5.42
CA PRO A 55 16.46 -3.27 5.07
C PRO A 55 16.20 -1.92 5.74
N GLU A 56 17.23 -1.37 6.38
CA GLU A 56 17.21 -0.02 6.94
C GLU A 56 17.16 1.01 5.79
N TYR A 57 16.06 1.04 5.04
CA TYR A 57 15.80 2.04 4.01
C TYR A 57 14.52 2.79 4.37
N CYS A 58 14.55 3.39 5.57
CA CYS A 58 13.69 4.51 5.94
C CYS A 58 14.60 5.60 6.53
N THR A 59 15.36 6.28 5.67
CA THR A 59 15.96 7.60 5.92
C THR A 59 15.64 8.50 4.76
#